data_AF-A0A956HET1-F1
#
_entry.id   AF-A0A956HET1-F1
#
_cell.length_a   1.000
_cell.length_b   1.000
_cell.length_c   1.000
_cell.angle_alpha   90.00
_cell.angle_beta   90.00
_cell.angle_gamma   90.00
#
_symmetry.space_group_name_H-M   'P 1'
#
loop_
_entity.id
_entity.type
_entity.pdbx_description
1 polymer ?
#
loop_
_entity_poly.entity_id
_entity_poly.type
_entity_poly.pdbx_seq_one_letter_code
_entity_poly.pdbx_strand_id
1 'polypeptide(L)'
;HSLTSGRLRWASLGPVYDEFYYPEGVYIGFPDSPAQFRENLASAFPGEVAAIDGYFARVREVAGAMRRYYLARLAPPRLATAADLLFARTAQAAFQARTADVVGALTQDPRLRTALCGQWGYYGSTPSRSSFAMQALVTKHFLHGGYYPEGGSSEIARCLLRTVADAGGWTRIRSDVAEILVEDGAAIGVRLADGEELRARRVVSAVGVMSTVTRLLPPAHRDAAWARSIDQLSPAPAHVCLYLGFRGDIREAGAGAANKWFWSTWDVEADGWDVAP
;
A
#
# COMPACT_ATOMS: atom_id res chain seq x y z
N HIS A 1 -3.42 -18.28 -1.82
CA HIS A 1 -3.55 -19.74 -1.90
C HIS A 1 -2.37 -20.43 -2.57
N SER A 2 -1.97 -20.07 -3.80
CA SER A 2 -0.89 -20.76 -4.54
C SER A 2 0.48 -20.67 -3.87
N LEU A 3 0.92 -19.49 -3.44
CA LEU A 3 2.26 -19.28 -2.89
C LEU A 3 2.49 -19.94 -1.51
N THR A 4 1.40 -20.24 -0.79
CA THR A 4 1.46 -20.86 0.55
C THR A 4 0.98 -22.30 0.55
N SER A 5 0.70 -22.88 -0.63
CA SER A 5 0.11 -24.22 -0.79
C SER A 5 -1.16 -24.42 0.06
N GLY A 6 -1.97 -23.37 0.19
CA GLY A 6 -3.19 -23.38 1.01
C GLY A 6 -2.97 -23.42 2.53
N ARG A 7 -1.73 -23.35 3.03
CA ARG A 7 -1.42 -23.42 4.47
C ARG A 7 -1.85 -22.18 5.26
N LEU A 8 -1.82 -21.02 4.60
CA LEU A 8 -2.18 -19.75 5.21
C LEU A 8 -3.70 -19.62 5.30
N ARG A 9 -4.22 -19.58 6.53
CA ARG A 9 -5.64 -19.32 6.81
C ARG A 9 -5.88 -17.86 7.14
N TRP A 10 -7.06 -17.37 6.78
CA TRP A 10 -7.46 -15.98 6.92
C TRP A 10 -8.76 -15.91 7.70
N ALA A 11 -8.78 -15.10 8.76
CA ALA A 11 -9.99 -14.73 9.46
C ALA A 11 -10.52 -13.40 8.88
N SER A 12 -11.83 -13.32 8.67
CA SER A 12 -12.48 -12.04 8.35
C SER A 12 -12.41 -11.12 9.57
N LEU A 13 -12.20 -9.82 9.34
CA LEU A 13 -12.26 -8.78 10.37
C LEU A 13 -13.70 -8.34 10.69
N GLY A 14 -14.70 -8.99 10.09
CA GLY A 14 -16.11 -8.69 10.30
C GLY A 14 -16.72 -7.80 9.20
N PRO A 15 -17.99 -7.42 9.37
CA PRO A 15 -18.76 -6.72 8.33
C PRO A 15 -18.31 -5.26 8.13
N VAL A 16 -17.64 -4.66 9.13
CA VAL A 16 -17.07 -3.32 9.06
C VAL A 16 -15.57 -3.43 9.31
N TYR A 17 -14.77 -3.04 8.32
CA TYR A 17 -13.32 -3.14 8.38
C TYR A 17 -12.69 -1.89 9.03
N ASP A 18 -13.08 -0.71 8.55
CA ASP A 18 -12.67 0.58 9.13
C ASP A 18 -13.87 1.28 9.75
N GLU A 19 -13.67 1.87 10.93
CA GLU A 19 -14.61 2.74 11.61
C GLU A 19 -14.01 4.14 11.68
N PHE A 20 -14.59 5.11 10.98
CA PHE A 20 -14.14 6.49 11.00
C PHE A 20 -14.98 7.33 11.95
N TYR A 21 -14.32 7.93 12.93
CA TYR A 21 -14.86 8.87 13.89
C TYR A 21 -14.34 10.26 13.57
N TYR A 22 -15.22 11.13 13.13
CA TYR A 22 -14.94 12.51 12.77
C TYR A 22 -15.41 13.48 13.84
N PRO A 23 -15.02 14.77 13.75
CA PRO A 23 -15.54 15.81 14.62
C PRO A 23 -17.07 15.87 14.65
N GLU A 24 -17.60 16.53 15.68
CA GLU A 24 -19.04 16.63 15.94
C GLU A 24 -19.77 15.28 16.13
N GLY A 25 -19.02 14.20 16.41
CA GLY A 25 -19.58 12.87 16.65
C GLY A 25 -20.04 12.15 15.37
N VAL A 26 -19.59 12.61 14.19
CA VAL A 26 -19.92 11.94 12.93
C VAL A 26 -19.19 10.61 12.84
N TYR A 27 -19.95 9.55 12.59
CA TYR A 27 -19.45 8.20 12.41
C TYR A 27 -19.74 7.70 10.99
N ILE A 28 -18.73 7.11 10.35
CA ILE A 28 -18.88 6.47 9.04
C ILE A 28 -18.16 5.12 9.07
N GLY A 29 -18.93 4.03 8.97
CA GLY A 29 -18.37 2.69 8.81
C GLY A 29 -17.98 2.43 7.35
N PHE A 30 -16.84 1.75 7.15
CA PHE A 30 -16.40 1.19 5.88
C PHE A 30 -16.68 -0.33 5.88
N PRO A 31 -17.82 -0.76 5.32
CA PRO A 31 -18.22 -2.16 5.32
C PRO A 31 -17.55 -3.00 4.24
N ASP A 32 -17.73 -4.31 4.32
CA ASP A 32 -17.36 -5.30 3.30
C ASP A 32 -18.29 -5.30 2.05
N SER A 33 -19.17 -4.30 1.95
CA SER A 33 -20.13 -4.12 0.87
C SER A 33 -20.00 -2.74 0.24
N PRO A 34 -19.69 -2.63 -1.06
CA PRO A 34 -19.61 -1.35 -1.75
C PRO A 34 -20.93 -0.57 -1.70
N ALA A 35 -22.06 -1.29 -1.76
CA ALA A 35 -23.39 -0.68 -1.70
C ALA A 35 -23.65 -0.06 -0.33
N GLN A 36 -23.36 -0.81 0.74
CA GLN A 36 -23.51 -0.30 2.10
C GLN A 36 -22.55 0.87 2.37
N PHE A 37 -21.32 0.83 1.86
CA PHE A 37 -20.39 1.94 2.05
C PHE A 37 -20.90 3.23 1.39
N ARG A 38 -21.44 3.11 0.17
CA ARG A 38 -22.09 4.23 -0.52
C ARG A 38 -23.30 4.75 0.26
N GLU A 39 -24.12 3.87 0.81
CA GLU A 39 -25.28 4.25 1.63
C GLU A 39 -24.86 4.96 2.93
N ASN A 40 -23.82 4.48 3.61
CA ASN A 40 -23.27 5.12 4.81
C ASN A 40 -22.81 6.56 4.51
N LEU A 41 -22.09 6.75 3.39
CA LEU A 41 -21.68 8.09 2.92
C LEU A 41 -22.89 8.95 2.56
N ALA A 42 -23.88 8.42 1.84
CA ALA A 42 -25.07 9.16 1.46
C ALA A 42 -25.94 9.55 2.67
N SER A 43 -25.98 8.72 3.71
CA SER A 43 -26.67 9.04 4.96
C SER A 43 -25.96 10.15 5.73
N ALA A 44 -24.62 10.16 5.72
CA ALA A 44 -23.83 11.21 6.37
C ALA A 44 -23.84 12.53 5.57
N PHE A 45 -23.95 12.45 4.24
CA PHE A 45 -23.90 13.59 3.32
C PHE A 45 -25.06 13.54 2.29
N PRO A 46 -26.32 13.73 2.72
CA PRO A 46 -27.49 13.55 1.85
C PRO A 46 -27.56 14.52 0.66
N GLY A 47 -26.90 15.69 0.76
CA GLY A 47 -26.79 16.65 -0.34
C GLY A 47 -25.75 16.29 -1.42
N GLU A 48 -24.90 15.29 -1.17
CA GLU A 48 -23.70 15.01 -1.97
C GLU A 48 -23.76 13.66 -2.70
N VAL A 49 -24.94 13.06 -2.83
CA VAL A 49 -25.12 11.73 -3.44
C VAL A 49 -24.50 11.64 -4.83
N ALA A 50 -24.66 12.68 -5.66
CA ALA A 50 -24.07 12.73 -7.00
C ALA A 50 -22.52 12.72 -6.98
N ALA A 51 -21.92 13.43 -6.01
CA ALA A 51 -20.46 13.46 -5.84
C ALA A 51 -19.94 12.10 -5.36
N ILE A 52 -20.65 11.46 -4.42
CA ILE A 52 -20.35 10.11 -3.92
C ILE A 52 -20.40 9.11 -5.09
N ASP A 53 -21.47 9.12 -5.89
CA ASP A 53 -21.60 8.25 -7.05
C ASP A 53 -20.48 8.46 -8.09
N GLY A 54 -20.15 9.72 -8.34
CA GLY A 54 -19.02 10.11 -9.18
C GLY A 54 -17.69 9.56 -8.65
N TYR A 55 -17.45 9.63 -7.35
CA TYR A 55 -16.26 9.06 -6.72
C TYR A 55 -16.14 7.56 -6.95
N PHE A 56 -17.20 6.79 -6.64
CA PHE A 56 -17.19 5.35 -6.86
C PHE A 56 -17.02 4.98 -8.35
N ALA A 57 -17.61 5.76 -9.26
CA ALA A 57 -17.40 5.57 -10.70
C ALA A 57 -15.92 5.77 -11.09
N ARG A 58 -15.27 6.83 -10.59
CA ARG A 58 -13.85 7.11 -10.80
C ARG A 58 -12.95 6.02 -10.22
N VAL A 59 -13.24 5.54 -9.00
CA VAL A 59 -12.52 4.41 -8.39
C VAL A 59 -12.62 3.16 -9.25
N ARG A 60 -13.82 2.79 -9.71
CA ARG A 60 -14.02 1.62 -10.58
C ARG A 60 -13.28 1.75 -11.91
N GLU A 61 -13.35 2.91 -12.54
CA GLU A 61 -12.68 3.19 -13.82
C GLU A 61 -11.16 3.05 -13.69
N VAL A 62 -10.57 3.76 -12.73
CA VAL A 62 -9.12 3.80 -12.52
C VAL A 62 -8.60 2.43 -12.12
N ALA A 63 -9.25 1.75 -11.17
CA ALA A 63 -8.80 0.44 -10.76
C ALA A 63 -9.00 -0.63 -11.85
N GLY A 64 -9.98 -0.44 -12.75
CA GLY A 64 -10.12 -1.24 -13.97
C GLY A 64 -8.98 -0.99 -14.96
N ALA A 65 -8.58 0.27 -15.15
CA ALA A 65 -7.44 0.65 -15.98
C ALA A 65 -6.13 0.09 -15.42
N MET A 66 -5.93 0.17 -14.10
CA MET A 66 -4.76 -0.38 -13.42
C MET A 66 -4.64 -1.89 -13.60
N ARG A 67 -5.75 -2.63 -13.53
CA ARG A 67 -5.74 -4.08 -13.82
C ARG A 67 -5.25 -4.36 -15.25
N ARG A 68 -5.73 -3.62 -16.24
CA ARG A 68 -5.29 -3.77 -17.64
C ARG A 68 -3.82 -3.42 -17.81
N TYR A 69 -3.38 -2.34 -17.18
CA TYR A 69 -1.99 -1.90 -17.19
C TYR A 69 -1.02 -2.95 -16.62
N TYR A 70 -1.35 -3.56 -15.47
CA TYR A 70 -0.49 -4.62 -14.91
C TYR A 70 -0.52 -5.90 -15.74
N LEU A 71 -1.66 -6.26 -16.33
CA LEU A 71 -1.73 -7.40 -17.26
C LEU A 71 -0.89 -7.16 -18.52
N ALA A 72 -0.87 -5.93 -19.05
CA ALA A 72 -0.02 -5.55 -20.19
C ALA A 72 1.47 -5.76 -19.89
N ARG A 73 1.88 -5.62 -18.62
CA ARG A 73 3.26 -5.85 -18.19
C ARG A 73 3.68 -7.32 -18.13
N LEU A 74 2.73 -8.24 -18.25
CA LEU A 74 3.00 -9.66 -18.42
C LEU A 74 3.17 -10.06 -19.89
N ALA A 75 2.96 -9.12 -20.83
CA ALA A 75 3.08 -9.40 -22.25
C ALA A 75 4.53 -9.76 -22.61
N PRO A 76 4.75 -10.70 -23.55
CA PRO A 76 6.07 -10.98 -24.08
C PRO A 76 6.74 -9.70 -24.63
N PRO A 77 8.07 -9.58 -24.58
CA PRO A 77 8.79 -8.37 -25.01
C PRO A 77 8.40 -7.86 -26.40
N ARG A 78 8.08 -8.78 -27.33
CA ARG A 78 7.67 -8.47 -28.71
C ARG A 78 6.34 -7.72 -28.82
N LEU A 79 5.49 -7.79 -27.79
CA LEU A 79 4.17 -7.17 -27.76
C LEU A 79 4.05 -6.04 -26.72
N ALA A 80 5.08 -5.85 -25.89
CA ALA A 80 5.06 -4.90 -24.78
C ALA A 80 4.75 -3.46 -25.22
N THR A 81 5.38 -2.98 -26.29
CA THR A 81 5.16 -1.61 -26.79
C THR A 81 3.72 -1.36 -27.26
N ALA A 82 3.13 -2.32 -27.98
CA ALA A 82 1.74 -2.21 -28.43
C ALA A 82 0.76 -2.29 -27.26
N ALA A 83 1.02 -3.17 -26.29
CA ALA A 83 0.23 -3.29 -25.08
C ALA A 83 0.28 -2.00 -24.23
N ASP A 84 1.47 -1.40 -24.07
CA ASP A 84 1.64 -0.15 -23.35
C ASP A 84 0.88 1.00 -24.04
N LEU A 85 0.96 1.12 -25.37
CA LEU A 85 0.25 2.16 -26.11
C LEU A 85 -1.29 2.09 -25.93
N LEU A 86 -1.84 0.88 -25.85
CA LEU A 86 -3.28 0.64 -25.72
C LEU A 86 -3.78 0.75 -24.27
N PHE A 87 -3.00 0.27 -23.30
CA PHE A 87 -3.47 0.07 -21.92
C PHE A 87 -2.86 1.03 -20.90
N ALA A 88 -1.78 1.74 -21.23
CA ALA A 88 -1.09 2.58 -20.27
C ALA A 88 -1.65 4.01 -20.16
N ARG A 89 -2.30 4.57 -21.19
CA ARG A 89 -2.70 5.99 -21.18
C ARG A 89 -3.58 6.38 -19.99
N THR A 90 -4.68 5.65 -19.76
CA THR A 90 -5.58 5.93 -18.62
C THR A 90 -4.90 5.68 -17.28
N ALA A 91 -4.07 4.64 -17.19
CA ALA A 91 -3.32 4.34 -15.96
C ALA A 91 -2.27 5.43 -15.67
N GLN A 92 -1.53 5.88 -16.69
CA GLN A 92 -0.55 6.97 -16.60
C GLN A 92 -1.21 8.29 -16.21
N ALA A 93 -2.35 8.62 -16.82
CA ALA A 93 -3.12 9.79 -16.43
C ALA A 93 -3.57 9.70 -14.97
N ALA A 94 -4.02 8.53 -14.51
CA ALA A 94 -4.37 8.32 -13.10
C ALA A 94 -3.17 8.38 -12.16
N PHE A 95 -1.98 7.93 -12.59
CA PHE A 95 -0.74 8.07 -11.83
C PHE A 95 -0.34 9.54 -11.64
N GLN A 96 -0.56 10.37 -12.67
CA GLN A 96 -0.25 11.80 -12.65
C GLN A 96 -1.35 12.66 -12.02
N ALA A 97 -2.59 12.17 -12.00
CA ALA A 97 -3.70 12.87 -11.36
C ALA A 97 -3.55 12.83 -9.84
N ARG A 98 -3.54 14.01 -9.23
CA ARG A 98 -3.51 14.17 -7.79
C ARG A 98 -4.89 13.89 -7.19
N THR A 99 -4.91 13.21 -6.05
CA THR A 99 -6.15 12.82 -5.36
C THR A 99 -7.02 14.02 -5.04
N ALA A 100 -6.42 15.11 -4.51
CA ALA A 100 -7.12 16.34 -4.17
C ALA A 100 -7.83 16.97 -5.38
N ASP A 101 -7.19 16.97 -6.56
CA ASP A 101 -7.78 17.57 -7.77
C ASP A 101 -8.97 16.76 -8.27
N VAL A 102 -8.86 15.42 -8.26
CA VAL A 102 -9.96 14.53 -8.68
C VAL A 102 -11.15 14.62 -7.72
N VAL A 103 -10.90 14.59 -6.41
CA VAL A 103 -11.96 14.67 -5.39
C VAL A 103 -12.55 16.08 -5.33
N GLY A 104 -11.73 17.11 -5.48
CA GLY A 104 -12.15 18.51 -5.51
C GLY A 104 -13.04 18.87 -6.70
N ALA A 105 -12.89 18.16 -7.83
CA ALA A 105 -13.78 18.29 -8.97
C ALA A 105 -15.16 17.64 -8.75
N LEU A 106 -15.29 16.74 -7.78
CA LEU A 106 -16.55 16.04 -7.47
C LEU A 106 -17.41 16.77 -6.45
N THR A 107 -16.81 17.40 -5.45
CA THR A 107 -17.53 18.07 -4.36
C THR A 107 -16.75 19.28 -3.84
N GLN A 108 -17.48 20.29 -3.34
CA GLN A 108 -16.93 21.42 -2.60
C GLN A 108 -17.07 21.28 -1.07
N ASP A 109 -17.81 20.28 -0.56
CA ASP A 109 -17.92 20.06 0.90
C ASP A 109 -16.59 19.47 1.43
N PRO A 110 -15.82 20.23 2.24
CA PRO A 110 -14.53 19.76 2.75
C PRO A 110 -14.68 18.50 3.62
N ARG A 111 -15.82 18.31 4.29
CA ARG A 111 -16.07 17.14 5.14
C ARG A 111 -16.20 15.87 4.31
N LEU A 112 -16.90 15.96 3.18
CA LEU A 112 -16.99 14.83 2.25
C LEU A 112 -15.62 14.51 1.63
N ARG A 113 -14.82 15.52 1.25
CA ARG A 113 -13.46 15.29 0.73
C ARG A 113 -12.62 14.48 1.74
N THR A 114 -12.69 14.83 3.02
CA THR A 114 -12.01 14.13 4.10
C THR A 114 -12.56 12.73 4.32
N ALA A 115 -13.88 12.54 4.27
CA ALA A 115 -14.49 11.21 4.35
C ALA A 115 -14.06 10.29 3.19
N LEU A 116 -14.05 10.80 1.95
CA LEU A 116 -13.65 10.03 0.77
C LEU A 116 -12.16 9.67 0.78
N CYS A 117 -11.32 10.52 1.37
CA CYS A 117 -9.88 10.36 1.44
C CYS A 117 -9.38 9.79 2.78
N GLY A 118 -10.27 9.40 3.71
CA GLY A 118 -9.90 9.01 5.07
C GLY A 118 -8.93 7.82 5.17
N GLN A 119 -8.83 7.03 4.11
CA GLN A 119 -7.91 5.89 4.00
C GLN A 119 -6.48 6.27 3.54
N TRP A 120 -6.16 7.56 3.37
CA TRP A 120 -4.84 7.95 2.86
C TRP A 120 -3.67 7.48 3.73
N GLY A 121 -3.92 7.29 5.04
CA GLY A 121 -2.95 6.75 5.98
C GLY A 121 -2.39 5.37 5.59
N TYR A 122 -3.13 4.57 4.81
CA TYR A 122 -2.65 3.27 4.31
C TYR A 122 -1.47 3.38 3.33
N TYR A 123 -1.32 4.52 2.65
CA TYR A 123 -0.26 4.73 1.66
C TYR A 123 0.59 5.97 1.97
N GLY A 124 0.38 6.61 3.13
CA GLY A 124 1.31 7.56 3.73
C GLY A 124 1.50 8.86 2.95
N SER A 125 0.51 9.29 2.18
CA SER A 125 0.57 10.54 1.42
C SER A 125 -0.79 11.22 1.39
N THR A 126 -0.85 12.51 1.73
CA THR A 126 -2.11 13.26 1.74
C THR A 126 -2.70 13.43 0.33
N PRO A 127 -3.99 13.81 0.21
CA PRO A 127 -4.61 14.01 -1.09
C PRO A 127 -3.89 15.02 -1.99
N SER A 128 -3.25 16.06 -1.44
CA SER A 128 -2.48 17.06 -2.20
C SER A 128 -1.15 16.55 -2.77
N ARG A 129 -0.68 15.38 -2.32
CA ARG A 129 0.61 14.80 -2.73
C ARG A 129 0.47 13.41 -3.35
N SER A 130 -0.66 12.76 -3.12
CA SER A 130 -0.91 11.40 -3.57
C SER A 130 -1.49 11.35 -4.96
N SER A 131 -1.17 10.25 -5.65
CA SER A 131 -1.81 9.88 -6.90
C SER A 131 -3.18 9.29 -6.65
N PHE A 132 -4.18 9.72 -7.42
CA PHE A 132 -5.52 9.14 -7.39
C PHE A 132 -5.53 7.65 -7.79
N ALA A 133 -4.53 7.18 -8.55
CA ALA A 133 -4.36 5.75 -8.79
C ALA A 133 -4.18 4.96 -7.48
N MET A 134 -3.39 5.47 -6.54
CA MET A 134 -3.20 4.82 -5.24
C MET A 134 -4.46 4.86 -4.39
N GLN A 135 -5.14 6.02 -4.33
CA GLN A 135 -6.42 6.17 -3.63
C GLN A 135 -7.46 5.15 -4.14
N ALA A 136 -7.62 5.05 -5.47
CA ALA A 136 -8.58 4.15 -6.09
C ALA A 136 -8.23 2.66 -5.84
N LEU A 137 -6.95 2.29 -5.88
CA LEU A 137 -6.51 0.92 -5.62
C LEU A 137 -6.72 0.52 -4.15
N VAL A 138 -6.39 1.40 -3.20
CA VAL A 138 -6.59 1.14 -1.77
C VAL A 138 -8.07 1.08 -1.43
N THR A 139 -8.88 2.04 -1.91
CA THR A 139 -10.34 1.99 -1.73
C THR A 139 -10.88 0.66 -2.25
N LYS A 140 -10.56 0.30 -3.50
CA LYS A 140 -11.04 -0.96 -4.10
C LYS A 140 -10.57 -2.20 -3.36
N HIS A 141 -9.35 -2.19 -2.81
CA HIS A 141 -8.81 -3.32 -2.07
C HIS A 141 -9.69 -3.69 -0.87
N PHE A 142 -10.20 -2.68 -0.15
CA PHE A 142 -10.99 -2.87 1.06
C PHE A 142 -12.51 -2.91 0.86
N LEU A 143 -13.01 -2.58 -0.35
CA LEU A 143 -14.44 -2.60 -0.69
C LEU A 143 -15.17 -3.93 -0.39
N HIS A 144 -14.43 -5.02 -0.23
CA HIS A 144 -14.96 -6.36 0.06
C HIS A 144 -14.46 -6.93 1.39
N GLY A 145 -14.10 -6.04 2.32
CA GLY A 145 -13.70 -6.37 3.68
C GLY A 145 -12.19 -6.58 3.84
N GLY A 146 -11.78 -6.68 5.11
CA GLY A 146 -10.41 -6.95 5.50
C GLY A 146 -10.28 -8.33 6.13
N TYR A 147 -9.08 -8.91 6.00
CA TYR A 147 -8.76 -10.23 6.53
C TYR A 147 -7.44 -10.19 7.28
N TYR A 148 -7.33 -11.01 8.32
CA TYR A 148 -6.12 -11.15 9.11
C TYR A 148 -5.65 -12.60 9.14
N PRO A 149 -4.35 -12.88 9.02
CA PRO A 149 -3.83 -14.24 9.12
C PRO A 149 -4.13 -14.83 10.49
N GLU A 150 -4.72 -16.02 10.52
CA GLU A 150 -4.89 -16.75 11.77
C GLU A 150 -3.51 -17.12 12.33
N GLY A 151 -3.23 -16.74 13.58
CA GLY A 151 -1.89 -16.88 14.18
C GLY A 151 -0.98 -15.66 14.00
N GLY A 152 -1.46 -14.59 13.38
CA GLY A 152 -0.74 -13.33 13.26
C GLY A 152 -0.01 -13.16 11.93
N SER A 153 0.38 -11.91 11.63
CA SER A 153 1.06 -11.54 10.37
C SER A 153 2.32 -12.37 10.08
N SER A 154 3.01 -12.85 11.11
CA SER A 154 4.18 -13.75 10.99
C SER A 154 3.88 -15.07 10.26
N GLU A 155 2.63 -15.54 10.23
CA GLU A 155 2.25 -16.74 9.49
C GLU A 155 2.41 -16.62 7.98
N ILE A 156 2.31 -15.40 7.43
CA ILE A 156 2.58 -15.14 6.02
C ILE A 156 4.04 -15.55 5.71
N ALA A 157 4.99 -15.02 6.48
CA ALA A 157 6.40 -15.32 6.31
C ALA A 157 6.70 -16.81 6.54
N ARG A 158 6.17 -17.40 7.62
CA ARG A 158 6.38 -18.83 7.92
C ARG A 158 5.87 -19.73 6.78
N CYS A 159 4.69 -19.45 6.24
CA CYS A 159 4.14 -20.24 5.14
C CYS A 159 4.97 -20.12 3.85
N LEU A 160 5.44 -18.91 3.52
CA LEU A 160 6.28 -18.69 2.34
C LEU A 160 7.66 -19.35 2.48
N LEU A 161 8.28 -19.27 3.66
CA LEU A 161 9.56 -19.94 3.94
C LEU A 161 9.46 -21.46 3.77
N ARG A 162 8.35 -22.06 4.20
CA ARG A 162 8.10 -23.48 3.94
C ARG A 162 7.99 -23.78 2.45
N THR A 163 7.30 -22.95 1.67
CA THR A 163 7.22 -23.13 0.21
C THR A 163 8.60 -23.08 -0.44
N VAL A 164 9.50 -22.20 0.02
CA VAL A 164 10.89 -22.16 -0.46
C VAL A 164 11.62 -23.46 -0.12
N ALA A 165 11.50 -23.95 1.12
CA ALA A 165 12.14 -25.20 1.55
C ALA A 165 11.60 -26.42 0.79
N ASP A 166 10.28 -26.52 0.57
CA ASP A 166 9.64 -27.59 -0.19
C ASP A 166 10.14 -27.64 -1.65
N ALA A 167 10.54 -26.48 -2.20
CA ALA A 167 11.15 -26.37 -3.53
C ALA A 167 12.67 -26.62 -3.54
N GLY A 168 13.28 -27.03 -2.42
CA GLY A 168 14.71 -27.27 -2.27
C GLY A 168 15.55 -26.01 -2.05
N GLY A 169 14.90 -24.86 -1.82
CA GLY A 169 15.56 -23.59 -1.52
C GLY A 169 15.99 -23.48 -0.05
N TRP A 170 16.87 -22.53 0.23
CA TRP A 170 17.42 -22.29 1.56
C TRP A 170 17.13 -20.86 2.00
N THR A 171 16.93 -20.66 3.31
CA THR A 171 16.87 -19.33 3.93
C THR A 171 17.95 -19.25 4.99
N ARG A 172 18.83 -18.26 4.86
CA ARG A 172 19.89 -17.98 5.82
C ARG A 172 19.54 -16.72 6.60
N ILE A 173 19.64 -16.79 7.92
CA ILE A 173 19.41 -15.65 8.84
C ILE A 173 20.75 -15.21 9.43
N ARG A 174 20.82 -13.98 9.97
CA ARG A 174 22.06 -13.39 10.48
C ARG A 174 23.16 -13.42 9.41
N SER A 175 22.82 -12.95 8.22
CA SER A 175 23.68 -13.01 7.03
C SER A 175 23.59 -11.68 6.33
N ASP A 176 24.14 -10.67 7.01
CA ASP A 176 24.06 -9.29 6.57
C ASP A 176 24.85 -9.12 5.28
N VAL A 177 24.16 -8.76 4.20
CA VAL A 177 24.80 -8.46 2.93
C VAL A 177 25.50 -7.10 3.04
N ALA A 178 26.79 -7.10 2.77
CA ALA A 178 27.64 -5.91 2.75
C ALA A 178 27.70 -5.27 1.36
N GLU A 179 27.77 -6.09 0.30
CA GLU A 179 27.93 -5.61 -1.07
C GLU A 179 27.28 -6.55 -2.09
N ILE A 180 26.73 -5.99 -3.18
CA ILE A 180 26.36 -6.73 -4.39
C ILE A 180 27.58 -6.80 -5.30
N LEU A 181 27.96 -8.02 -5.69
CA LEU A 181 29.08 -8.24 -6.59
C LEU A 181 28.64 -7.97 -8.03
N VAL A 182 29.39 -7.12 -8.75
CA VAL A 182 29.11 -6.75 -10.14
C VAL A 182 30.35 -6.96 -10.99
N GLU A 183 30.19 -7.63 -12.12
CA GLU A 183 31.24 -7.88 -13.13
C GLU A 183 30.63 -7.68 -14.51
N ASP A 184 31.32 -6.94 -15.39
CA ASP A 184 30.86 -6.59 -16.73
C ASP A 184 29.43 -6.02 -16.79
N GLY A 185 29.07 -5.24 -15.76
CA GLY A 185 27.74 -4.62 -15.63
C GLY A 185 26.62 -5.58 -15.20
N ALA A 186 26.93 -6.83 -14.84
CA ALA A 186 25.98 -7.81 -14.35
C ALA A 186 26.20 -8.13 -12.87
N ALA A 187 25.11 -8.23 -12.10
CA ALA A 187 25.19 -8.73 -10.73
C ALA A 187 25.45 -10.25 -10.74
N ILE A 188 26.53 -10.68 -10.08
CA ILE A 188 27.01 -12.08 -10.07
C ILE A 188 26.92 -12.75 -8.70
N GLY A 189 26.46 -12.02 -7.68
CA GLY A 189 26.40 -12.52 -6.32
C GLY A 189 26.34 -11.42 -5.28
N VAL A 190 26.59 -11.79 -4.04
CA VAL A 190 26.68 -10.88 -2.89
C VAL A 190 27.85 -11.25 -2.01
N ARG A 191 28.44 -10.26 -1.34
CA ARG A 191 29.39 -10.45 -0.24
C ARG A 191 28.69 -10.18 1.09
N LEU A 192 28.83 -11.10 2.02
CA LEU A 192 28.34 -10.96 3.39
C LEU A 192 29.31 -10.12 4.24
N ALA A 193 28.85 -9.62 5.38
CA ALA A 193 29.66 -8.82 6.30
C ALA A 193 30.85 -9.55 6.90
N ASP A 194 30.82 -10.89 6.94
CA ASP A 194 31.93 -11.75 7.36
C ASP A 194 32.95 -12.03 6.24
N GLY A 195 32.74 -11.48 5.05
CA GLY A 195 33.60 -11.64 3.88
C GLY A 195 33.22 -12.82 2.97
N GLU A 196 32.27 -13.67 3.36
CA GLU A 196 31.82 -14.79 2.52
C GLU A 196 31.16 -14.27 1.23
N GLU A 197 31.53 -14.84 0.07
CA GLU A 197 30.92 -14.52 -1.22
C GLU A 197 29.95 -15.62 -1.65
N LEU A 198 28.72 -15.22 -1.96
CA LEU A 198 27.67 -16.09 -2.48
C LEU A 198 27.41 -15.75 -3.95
N ARG A 199 27.80 -16.63 -4.87
CA ARG A 199 27.62 -16.43 -6.32
C ARG A 199 26.21 -16.85 -6.77
N ALA A 200 25.60 -16.05 -7.63
CA ALA A 200 24.26 -16.31 -8.16
C ALA A 200 24.12 -15.73 -9.58
N ARG A 201 23.34 -16.41 -10.42
CA ARG A 201 23.01 -15.93 -11.79
C ARG A 201 22.09 -14.71 -11.79
N ARG A 202 21.34 -14.54 -10.69
CA ARG A 202 20.36 -13.47 -10.48
C ARG A 202 20.38 -13.07 -9.01
N VAL A 203 20.39 -11.77 -8.77
CA VAL A 203 20.28 -11.16 -7.44
C VAL A 203 18.99 -10.35 -7.43
N VAL A 204 18.11 -10.64 -6.48
CA VAL A 204 16.88 -9.88 -6.25
C VAL A 204 17.00 -9.17 -4.91
N SER A 205 17.07 -7.85 -4.93
CA SER A 205 17.15 -7.06 -3.71
C SER A 205 15.75 -6.69 -3.22
N ALA A 206 15.43 -7.08 -1.98
CA ALA A 206 14.18 -6.76 -1.30
C ALA A 206 14.38 -5.86 -0.06
N VAL A 207 15.55 -5.22 0.08
CA VAL A 207 15.89 -4.36 1.23
C VAL A 207 15.49 -2.89 1.06
N GLY A 208 14.74 -2.57 0.00
CA GLY A 208 14.39 -1.20 -0.39
C GLY A 208 15.39 -0.59 -1.37
N VAL A 209 14.89 0.27 -2.26
CA VAL A 209 15.68 0.84 -3.37
C VAL A 209 16.81 1.73 -2.86
N MET A 210 16.54 2.57 -1.85
CA MET A 210 17.53 3.45 -1.24
C MET A 210 18.70 2.65 -0.69
N SER A 211 18.43 1.68 0.21
CA SER A 211 19.48 0.83 0.79
C SER A 211 20.21 -0.01 -0.25
N THR A 212 19.53 -0.46 -1.31
CA THR A 212 20.18 -1.19 -2.40
C THR A 212 21.21 -0.32 -3.10
N VAL A 213 20.83 0.91 -3.47
CA VAL A 213 21.65 1.78 -4.30
C VAL A 213 22.75 2.47 -3.50
N THR A 214 22.42 3.03 -2.33
CA THR A 214 23.38 3.84 -1.57
C THR A 214 24.35 3.02 -0.75
N ARG A 215 23.93 1.82 -0.30
CA ARG A 215 24.73 0.96 0.59
C ARG A 215 25.30 -0.26 -0.12
N LEU A 216 24.47 -1.01 -0.86
CA LEU A 216 24.86 -2.34 -1.35
C LEU A 216 25.54 -2.35 -2.72
N LEU A 217 25.21 -1.42 -3.62
CA LEU A 217 25.89 -1.36 -4.92
C LEU A 217 27.36 -0.94 -4.75
N PRO A 218 28.29 -1.41 -5.59
CA PRO A 218 29.66 -0.91 -5.57
C PRO A 218 29.71 0.60 -5.85
N PRO A 219 30.65 1.37 -5.25
CA PRO A 219 30.73 2.83 -5.41
C PRO A 219 30.68 3.31 -6.87
N ALA A 220 31.36 2.60 -7.79
CA ALA A 220 31.38 2.93 -9.22
C ALA A 220 29.99 3.01 -9.89
N HIS A 221 28.97 2.35 -9.31
CA HIS A 221 27.61 2.36 -9.83
C HIS A 221 26.69 3.39 -9.13
N ARG A 222 27.13 3.98 -8.01
CA ARG A 222 26.35 4.96 -7.24
C ARG A 222 26.34 6.34 -7.89
N ASP A 223 27.38 6.65 -8.67
CA ASP A 223 27.52 7.94 -9.38
C ASP A 223 26.75 7.99 -10.70
N ALA A 224 25.96 6.98 -11.04
CA ALA A 224 25.09 7.05 -12.22
C ALA A 224 23.94 8.06 -11.98
N ALA A 225 23.48 8.73 -13.04
CA ALA A 225 22.40 9.72 -12.91
C ALA A 225 21.11 9.13 -12.33
N TRP A 226 20.75 7.91 -12.71
CA TRP A 226 19.59 7.20 -12.17
C TRP A 226 19.78 6.84 -10.68
N ALA A 227 21.00 6.53 -10.26
CA ALA A 227 21.32 6.21 -8.87
C ALA A 227 21.19 7.48 -8.01
N ARG A 228 21.76 8.60 -8.46
CA ARG A 228 21.55 9.91 -7.82
C ARG A 228 20.09 10.36 -7.73
N SER A 229 19.26 10.00 -8.72
CA SER A 229 17.82 10.31 -8.63
C SER A 229 17.09 9.57 -7.51
N ILE A 230 17.62 8.43 -7.06
CA ILE A 230 17.07 7.67 -5.93
C ILE A 230 17.37 8.41 -4.62
N ASP A 231 18.56 9.00 -4.49
CA ASP A 231 18.95 9.78 -3.31
C ASP A 231 18.11 11.04 -3.11
N GLN A 232 17.45 11.51 -4.17
CA GLN A 232 16.54 12.66 -4.14
C GLN A 232 15.12 12.30 -3.67
N LEU A 233 14.82 11.02 -3.46
CA LEU A 233 13.51 10.59 -2.98
C LEU A 233 13.35 10.96 -1.50
N SER A 234 12.34 11.78 -1.20
CA SER A 234 11.99 12.09 0.18
C SER A 234 11.42 10.86 0.89
N PRO A 235 11.84 10.56 2.14
CA PRO A 235 11.21 9.54 2.96
C PRO A 235 9.71 9.78 3.16
N ALA A 236 8.95 8.70 3.33
CA ALA A 236 7.56 8.77 3.75
C ALA A 236 7.45 9.30 5.20
N PRO A 237 6.29 9.86 5.61
CA PRO A 237 6.05 10.25 6.99
C PRO A 237 6.30 9.11 7.98
N ALA A 238 6.88 9.44 9.13
CA ALA A 238 7.04 8.49 10.22
C ALA A 238 5.72 8.32 10.98
N HIS A 239 5.53 7.17 11.63
CA HIS A 239 4.40 6.90 12.52
C HIS A 239 4.93 6.42 13.87
N VAL A 240 4.20 6.76 14.93
CA VAL A 240 4.43 6.23 16.27
C VAL A 240 3.46 5.07 16.49
N CYS A 241 3.99 3.92 16.89
CA CYS A 241 3.18 2.74 17.19
C CYS A 241 3.34 2.38 18.69
N LEU A 242 2.21 2.26 19.38
CA LEU A 242 2.14 1.84 20.78
C LEU A 242 1.40 0.50 20.88
N TYR A 243 2.08 -0.52 21.41
CA TYR A 243 1.48 -1.82 21.67
C TYR A 243 0.99 -1.89 23.11
N LEU A 244 -0.31 -2.13 23.30
CA LEU A 244 -0.95 -2.20 24.61
C LEU A 244 -1.45 -3.61 24.90
N GLY A 245 -1.01 -4.19 26.02
CA GLY A 245 -1.53 -5.45 26.54
C GLY A 245 -2.57 -5.19 27.62
N PHE A 246 -3.77 -5.76 27.46
CA PHE A 246 -4.86 -5.62 28.42
C PHE A 246 -5.10 -6.93 29.18
N ARG A 247 -5.60 -6.82 30.41
CA ARG A 247 -6.01 -7.98 31.21
C ARG A 247 -7.50 -8.25 30.97
N GLY A 248 -7.84 -9.52 30.78
CA GLY A 248 -9.22 -9.96 30.57
C GLY A 248 -9.63 -9.95 29.10
N ASP A 249 -10.92 -10.15 28.84
CA ASP A 249 -11.49 -10.11 27.49
C ASP A 249 -11.95 -8.69 27.14
N ILE A 250 -11.17 -7.99 26.33
CA ILE A 250 -11.48 -6.62 25.92
C ILE A 250 -12.76 -6.50 25.08
N ARG A 251 -13.29 -7.62 24.55
CA ARG A 251 -14.56 -7.62 23.83
C ARG A 251 -15.73 -7.27 24.74
N GLU A 252 -15.65 -7.60 26.03
CA GLU A 252 -16.64 -7.21 27.04
C GLU A 252 -16.70 -5.69 27.22
N ALA A 253 -15.60 -4.98 26.91
CA ALA A 253 -15.51 -3.53 26.89
C ALA A 253 -15.82 -2.92 25.51
N GLY A 254 -16.36 -3.70 24.56
CA GLY A 254 -16.77 -3.23 23.24
C GLY A 254 -15.65 -3.20 22.18
N ALA A 255 -14.50 -3.81 22.45
CA ALA A 255 -13.45 -3.95 21.42
C ALA A 255 -13.90 -4.91 20.31
N GLY A 256 -13.78 -4.44 19.06
CA GLY A 256 -14.00 -5.23 17.84
C GLY A 256 -12.71 -5.48 17.08
N ALA A 257 -12.84 -6.15 15.93
CA ALA A 257 -11.72 -6.42 15.02
C ALA A 257 -11.48 -5.28 13.99
N ALA A 258 -12.40 -4.32 13.90
CA ALA A 258 -12.29 -3.17 13.01
C ALA A 258 -11.13 -2.25 13.41
N ASN A 259 -10.47 -1.66 12.41
CA ASN A 259 -9.58 -0.54 12.64
C ASN A 259 -10.41 0.70 12.99
N LYS A 260 -10.05 1.38 14.08
CA LYS A 260 -10.73 2.60 14.50
C LYS A 260 -9.86 3.81 14.16
N TRP A 261 -10.41 4.70 13.35
CA TRP A 261 -9.76 5.92 12.88
C TRP A 261 -10.39 7.12 13.56
N PHE A 262 -9.61 7.83 14.38
CA PHE A 262 -10.07 9.00 15.10
C PHE A 262 -9.49 10.26 14.47
N TRP A 263 -10.38 11.13 13.99
CA TRP A 263 -10.03 12.39 13.35
C TRP A 263 -10.37 13.55 14.28
N SER A 264 -9.40 14.42 14.51
CA SER A 264 -9.57 15.65 15.31
C SER A 264 -10.07 16.83 14.46
N THR A 265 -9.90 16.78 13.14
CA THR A 265 -10.31 17.83 12.21
C THR A 265 -10.93 17.23 10.95
N TRP A 266 -11.63 18.08 10.18
CA TRP A 266 -12.08 17.76 8.83
C TRP A 266 -11.02 18.11 7.77
N ASP A 267 -9.75 18.28 8.15
CA ASP A 267 -8.66 18.58 7.24
C ASP A 267 -7.84 17.33 6.97
N VAL A 268 -7.98 16.79 5.75
CA VAL A 268 -7.26 15.60 5.29
C VAL A 268 -5.80 15.86 4.92
N GLU A 269 -5.38 17.13 4.91
CA GLU A 269 -3.99 17.53 4.70
C GLU A 269 -3.21 17.69 6.01
N ALA A 270 -3.88 17.62 7.16
CA ALA A 270 -3.23 17.59 8.47
C ALA A 270 -2.57 16.21 8.69
N ASP A 271 -1.41 15.99 8.07
CA ASP A 271 -0.65 14.72 8.09
C ASP A 271 0.35 14.58 9.24
N GLY A 272 0.45 15.59 10.09
CA GLY A 272 1.34 15.63 11.23
C GLY A 272 0.60 15.98 12.51
N TRP A 273 1.10 15.44 13.62
CA TRP A 273 0.91 16.10 14.90
C TRP A 273 1.82 17.33 14.85
N ASP A 274 1.28 18.54 15.03
CA ASP A 274 2.09 19.72 15.27
C ASP A 274 2.72 19.59 16.66
N VAL A 275 3.82 18.83 16.73
CA VAL A 275 4.70 18.75 17.89
C VAL A 275 5.68 19.91 17.81
N ALA A 276 5.14 21.14 17.75
CA ALA A 276 5.92 22.30 18.10
C ALA A 276 6.43 22.09 19.54
N PRO A 277 7.75 22.13 19.79
CA PRO A 277 8.29 22.02 21.14
C PRO A 277 7.88 23.17 22.05
#